data_AF-A0A815MWE8-F1
#
_entry.id   AF-A0A815MWE8-F1
#
_cell.length_a   1.000
_cell.length_b   1.000
_cell.length_c   1.000
_cell.angle_alpha   90.00
_cell.angle_beta   90.00
_cell.angle_gamma   90.00
#
_symmetry.space_group_name_H-M   'P 1'
#
loop_
_entity.id
_entity.type
_entity.pdbx_description
1 polymer ?
#
loop_
_entity_poly.entity_id
_entity_poly.type
_entity_poly.pdbx_seq_one_letter_code
_entity_poly.pdbx_strand_id
1 'polypeptide(L)'
;TKTYNQTSNLSSTAILTCHIRDLGDHHVTWFKYNSLTSLAYPLVVGKELFTTDKRYSVSSYSTSTRDSYWSLEIYELNQSDEGIYLCQIANRRETISISIYLHIQIPMILSPSLLYVEPGTNVKLNCSILIDNDDDDNNKSLSLINWLFASNIFNKTKPNDIHVRRKLINNSLNSYLIIHHAQIYHSGIWACVYKRQRRTARLIVEKG
;
A
#
# COMPACT_ATOMS: atom_id res chain seq x y z
N THR A 1 -0.15 -20.37 -14.69
CA THR A 1 0.41 -19.26 -13.89
C THR A 1 -0.33 -19.19 -12.58
N LYS A 2 0.35 -19.38 -11.44
CA LYS A 2 -0.26 -19.19 -10.11
C LYS A 2 -0.09 -17.73 -9.72
N THR A 3 -1.12 -17.10 -9.17
CA THR A 3 -1.07 -15.69 -8.76
C THR A 3 -1.50 -15.54 -7.32
N TYR A 4 -0.77 -14.74 -6.53
CA TYR A 4 -1.21 -14.33 -5.20
C TYR A 4 -0.76 -12.91 -4.87
N ASN A 5 -1.44 -12.31 -3.89
CA ASN A 5 -1.15 -10.97 -3.41
C ASN A 5 -0.45 -11.03 -2.05
N GLN A 6 0.52 -10.15 -1.85
CA GLN A 6 1.23 -10.00 -0.59
C GLN A 6 1.20 -8.54 -0.17
N THR A 7 0.99 -8.27 1.11
CA THR A 7 1.05 -6.91 1.67
C THR A 7 2.17 -6.83 2.67
N SER A 8 3.02 -5.82 2.56
CA SER A 8 4.13 -5.56 3.49
C SER A 8 4.14 -4.09 3.89
N ASN A 9 4.64 -3.77 5.08
CA ASN A 9 4.67 -2.39 5.56
C ASN A 9 5.83 -1.61 4.93
N LEU A 10 5.63 -0.31 4.70
CA LEU A 10 6.72 0.60 4.33
C LEU A 10 7.90 0.48 5.32
N SER A 11 9.12 0.54 4.80
CA SER A 11 10.39 0.39 5.53
C SER A 11 10.61 -0.97 6.21
N SER A 12 9.71 -1.94 6.02
CA SER A 12 9.91 -3.32 6.48
C SER A 12 10.62 -4.17 5.41
N THR A 13 10.82 -5.46 5.68
CA THR A 13 11.34 -6.43 4.71
C THR A 13 10.19 -7.24 4.12
N ALA A 14 10.07 -7.28 2.78
CA ALA A 14 9.16 -8.23 2.11
C ALA A 14 9.88 -9.54 1.83
N ILE A 15 9.18 -10.66 2.02
CA ILE A 15 9.67 -12.00 1.67
C ILE A 15 8.66 -12.64 0.72
N LEU A 16 8.95 -12.65 -0.58
CA LEU A 16 8.09 -13.21 -1.61
C LEU A 16 8.50 -14.67 -1.87
N THR A 17 7.70 -15.64 -1.43
CA THR A 17 8.06 -17.06 -1.53
C THR A 17 7.41 -17.77 -2.72
N CYS A 18 8.26 -18.34 -3.57
CA CYS A 18 7.89 -19.23 -4.65
C CYS A 18 8.07 -20.69 -4.21
N HIS A 19 7.00 -21.48 -4.28
CA HIS A 19 7.04 -22.92 -4.05
C HIS A 19 7.10 -23.64 -5.40
N ILE A 20 8.14 -24.45 -5.59
CA ILE A 20 8.41 -25.21 -6.80
C ILE A 20 8.42 -26.70 -6.46
N ARG A 21 7.73 -27.48 -7.29
CA ARG A 21 7.84 -28.93 -7.29
C ARG A 21 8.80 -29.38 -8.39
N ASP A 22 9.61 -30.38 -8.08
CA ASP A 22 10.53 -31.05 -8.99
C ASP A 22 11.50 -30.06 -9.68
N LEU A 23 12.14 -29.18 -8.90
CA LEU A 23 13.07 -28.16 -9.42
C LEU A 23 14.27 -28.79 -10.16
N GLY A 24 14.75 -29.96 -9.72
CA GLY A 24 15.92 -30.61 -10.28
C GLY A 24 17.15 -29.70 -10.26
N ASP A 25 17.89 -29.66 -11.36
CA ASP A 25 19.06 -28.80 -11.54
C ASP A 25 18.73 -27.44 -12.16
N HIS A 26 17.44 -27.08 -12.24
CA HIS A 26 17.03 -25.78 -12.76
C HIS A 26 17.17 -24.68 -11.71
N HIS A 27 17.38 -23.45 -12.19
CA HIS A 27 17.43 -22.27 -11.34
C HIS A 27 16.12 -21.47 -11.40
N VAL A 28 15.79 -20.83 -10.29
CA VAL A 28 14.69 -19.87 -10.21
C VAL A 28 15.22 -18.49 -10.59
N THR A 29 14.49 -17.78 -11.43
CA THR A 29 14.75 -16.38 -11.75
C THR A 29 13.62 -15.50 -11.25
N TRP A 30 13.97 -14.45 -10.51
CA TRP A 30 13.05 -13.41 -10.07
C TRP A 30 13.10 -12.23 -11.01
N PHE A 31 11.93 -11.73 -11.42
CA PHE A 31 11.79 -10.53 -12.26
C PHE A 31 10.89 -9.49 -11.58
N LYS A 32 11.16 -8.21 -11.81
CA LYS A 32 10.20 -7.12 -11.58
C LYS A 32 9.51 -6.81 -12.90
N TYR A 33 8.18 -6.92 -12.92
CA TYR A 33 7.38 -6.63 -14.10
C TYR A 33 6.94 -5.16 -14.08
N ASN A 34 7.24 -4.45 -15.17
CA ASN A 34 6.81 -3.08 -15.37
C ASN A 34 5.52 -3.09 -16.21
N SER A 35 4.40 -2.79 -15.55
CA SER A 35 3.09 -2.77 -16.21
C SER A 35 2.93 -1.67 -17.27
N LEU A 36 3.75 -0.62 -17.25
CA LEU A 36 3.69 0.46 -18.25
C LEU A 36 4.36 0.05 -19.56
N THR A 37 5.54 -0.56 -19.48
CA THR A 37 6.29 -1.03 -20.66
C THR A 37 5.93 -2.46 -21.06
N SER A 38 5.19 -3.18 -20.19
CA SER A 38 4.91 -4.61 -20.31
C SER A 38 6.17 -5.49 -20.35
N LEU A 39 7.31 -4.99 -19.83
CA LEU A 39 8.59 -5.69 -19.80
C LEU A 39 8.87 -6.26 -18.40
N ALA A 40 9.58 -7.38 -18.35
CA ALA A 40 10.08 -8.00 -17.12
C ALA A 40 11.60 -7.86 -17.04
N TYR A 41 12.10 -7.28 -15.95
CA TYR A 41 13.54 -7.09 -15.73
C TYR A 41 14.06 -8.09 -14.71
N PRO A 42 15.15 -8.83 -15.00
CA PRO A 42 15.69 -9.80 -14.07
C PRO A 42 16.26 -9.09 -12.84
N LEU A 43 15.85 -9.52 -11.66
CA LEU A 43 16.36 -9.07 -10.37
C LEU A 43 17.45 -10.01 -9.86
N VAL A 44 17.15 -11.31 -9.85
CA VAL A 44 18.04 -12.37 -9.32
C VAL A 44 17.89 -13.61 -10.19
N VAL A 45 19.01 -14.22 -10.57
CA VAL A 45 19.05 -15.53 -11.26
C VAL A 45 19.75 -16.52 -10.34
N GLY A 46 19.03 -17.53 -9.86
CA GLY A 46 19.52 -18.40 -8.80
C GLY A 46 19.84 -17.60 -7.54
N LYS A 47 21.12 -17.45 -7.21
CA LYS A 47 21.60 -16.65 -6.07
C LYS A 47 22.37 -15.38 -6.48
N GLU A 48 22.45 -15.09 -7.78
CA GLU A 48 23.21 -13.96 -8.33
C GLU A 48 22.30 -12.77 -8.62
N LEU A 49 22.69 -11.58 -8.17
CA LEU A 49 21.96 -10.33 -8.39
C LEU A 49 22.23 -9.76 -9.79
N PHE A 50 21.15 -9.44 -10.52
CA PHE A 50 21.18 -8.83 -11.86
C PHE A 50 20.73 -7.37 -11.86
N THR A 51 20.21 -6.89 -10.74
CA THR A 51 19.87 -5.48 -10.49
C THR A 51 21.00 -4.76 -9.75
N THR A 52 21.08 -3.44 -9.91
CA THR A 52 22.00 -2.58 -9.13
C THR A 52 21.49 -2.29 -7.72
N ASP A 53 20.20 -2.53 -7.45
CA ASP A 53 19.59 -2.35 -6.14
C ASP A 53 20.02 -3.49 -5.18
N LYS A 54 20.83 -3.14 -4.19
CA LYS A 54 21.43 -4.08 -3.23
C LYS A 54 20.47 -4.52 -2.12
N ARG A 55 19.25 -3.97 -2.06
CA ARG A 55 18.23 -4.37 -1.09
C ARG A 55 17.59 -5.72 -1.42
N TYR A 56 17.75 -6.20 -2.65
CA TYR A 56 17.28 -7.50 -3.07
C TYR A 56 18.24 -8.60 -2.61
N SER A 57 17.69 -9.68 -2.07
CA SER A 57 18.42 -10.89 -1.67
C SER A 57 17.55 -12.12 -1.92
N VAL A 58 18.16 -13.31 -1.92
CA VAL A 58 17.45 -14.59 -2.09
C VAL A 58 17.85 -15.58 -1.01
N SER A 59 16.83 -16.21 -0.43
CA SER A 59 16.97 -17.38 0.43
C SER A 59 16.22 -18.56 -0.17
N SER A 60 16.73 -19.77 0.05
CA SER A 60 16.05 -20.98 -0.40
C SER A 60 16.30 -22.17 0.52
N TYR A 61 15.29 -23.03 0.60
CA TYR A 61 15.35 -24.29 1.32
C TYR A 61 14.49 -25.35 0.63
N SER A 62 14.79 -26.61 0.88
CA SER A 62 14.02 -27.75 0.35
C SER A 62 13.52 -28.61 1.51
N THR A 63 12.25 -29.01 1.46
CA THR A 63 11.65 -29.88 2.48
C THR A 63 11.65 -31.35 2.05
N SER A 64 11.82 -31.60 0.76
CA SER A 64 11.98 -32.94 0.19
C SER A 64 12.82 -32.84 -1.10
N THR A 65 13.11 -33.98 -1.74
CA THR A 65 13.74 -34.00 -3.07
C THR A 65 12.86 -33.35 -4.15
N ARG A 66 11.55 -33.21 -3.89
CA ARG A 66 10.58 -32.65 -4.84
C ARG A 66 10.16 -31.23 -4.47
N ASP A 67 10.12 -30.87 -3.20
CA ASP A 67 9.58 -29.58 -2.76
C ASP A 67 10.69 -28.60 -2.39
N SER A 68 10.78 -27.50 -3.15
CA SER A 68 11.73 -26.41 -2.95
C SER A 68 11.02 -25.07 -2.81
N TYR A 69 11.50 -24.25 -1.88
CA TYR A 69 10.98 -22.92 -1.58
C TYR A 69 12.09 -21.90 -1.84
N TRP A 70 11.80 -20.96 -2.72
CA TRP A 70 12.71 -19.88 -3.09
C TRP A 70 12.06 -18.55 -2.76
N SER A 71 12.70 -17.77 -1.91
CA SER A 71 12.17 -16.50 -1.43
C SER A 71 13.02 -15.34 -1.95
N LEU A 72 12.37 -14.34 -2.54
CA LEU A 72 12.97 -13.03 -2.79
C LEU A 72 12.75 -12.17 -1.55
N GLU A 73 13.84 -11.70 -0.97
CA GLU A 73 13.84 -10.77 0.16
C GLU A 73 14.13 -9.36 -0.36
N ILE A 74 13.32 -8.40 0.05
CA ILE A 74 13.47 -6.99 -0.31
C ILE A 74 13.56 -6.20 1.00
N TYR A 75 14.76 -5.77 1.36
CA TYR A 75 15.00 -4.98 2.56
C TYR A 75 14.58 -3.52 2.37
N GLU A 76 14.25 -2.85 3.47
CA GLU A 76 13.95 -1.40 3.49
C GLU A 76 12.97 -0.99 2.38
N LEU A 77 11.76 -1.57 2.39
CA LEU A 77 10.77 -1.33 1.36
C LEU A 77 10.43 0.16 1.20
N ASN A 78 10.42 0.62 -0.05
CA ASN A 78 9.92 1.94 -0.44
C ASN A 78 8.59 1.81 -1.22
N GLN A 79 7.96 2.94 -1.55
CA GLN A 79 6.68 2.93 -2.27
C GLN A 79 6.80 2.41 -3.71
N SER A 80 7.96 2.61 -4.35
CA SER A 80 8.24 2.16 -5.73
C SER A 80 8.41 0.65 -5.85
N ASP A 81 8.56 -0.06 -4.72
CA ASP A 81 8.62 -1.52 -4.67
C ASP A 81 7.25 -2.17 -4.87
N GLU A 82 6.15 -1.42 -4.73
CA GLU A 82 4.81 -1.90 -5.07
C GLU A 82 4.73 -2.30 -6.54
N GLY A 83 4.27 -3.52 -6.81
CA GLY A 83 4.20 -4.01 -8.18
C GLY A 83 4.14 -5.53 -8.30
N ILE A 84 4.33 -6.00 -9.53
CA ILE A 84 4.27 -7.41 -9.86
C ILE A 84 5.70 -7.97 -9.91
N TYR A 85 5.92 -9.05 -9.18
CA TYR A 85 7.14 -9.84 -9.18
C TYR A 85 6.84 -11.21 -9.78
N LEU A 86 7.72 -11.69 -10.64
CA LEU A 86 7.57 -12.99 -11.29
C LEU A 86 8.67 -13.93 -10.81
N CYS A 87 8.29 -15.07 -10.26
CA CYS A 87 9.20 -16.21 -10.08
C CYS A 87 9.05 -17.11 -11.32
N GLN A 88 10.13 -17.28 -12.08
CA GLN A 88 10.14 -18.11 -13.27
C GLN A 88 11.16 -19.23 -13.19
N ILE A 89 10.78 -20.38 -13.73
CA ILE A 89 11.64 -21.53 -13.96
C ILE A 89 11.57 -21.84 -15.44
N ALA A 90 12.70 -21.66 -16.12
CA ALA A 90 12.82 -21.97 -17.53
C ALA A 90 13.51 -23.33 -17.71
N ASN A 91 12.86 -24.24 -18.42
CA ASN A 91 13.51 -25.43 -18.96
C ASN A 91 13.45 -25.40 -20.50
N ARG A 92 14.05 -26.39 -21.17
CA ARG A 92 14.12 -26.42 -22.64
C ARG A 92 12.75 -26.56 -23.35
N ARG A 93 11.70 -26.96 -22.64
CA ARG A 93 10.38 -27.28 -23.20
C ARG A 93 9.28 -26.31 -22.76
N GLU A 94 9.39 -25.76 -21.56
CA GLU A 94 8.36 -24.94 -20.93
C GLU A 94 8.97 -23.93 -19.95
N THR A 95 8.29 -22.78 -19.81
CA THR A 95 8.56 -21.80 -18.76
C THR A 95 7.38 -21.74 -17.81
N ILE A 96 7.63 -22.06 -16.54
CA ILE A 96 6.63 -21.96 -15.48
C ILE A 96 6.83 -20.63 -14.78
N SER A 97 5.74 -19.89 -14.55
CA SER A 97 5.75 -18.57 -13.91
C SER A 97 4.71 -18.48 -12.80
N ILE A 98 5.14 -17.94 -11.65
CA ILE A 98 4.29 -17.53 -10.53
C ILE A 98 4.35 -15.99 -10.46
N SER A 99 3.17 -15.37 -10.46
CA SER A 99 3.02 -13.91 -10.41
C SER A 99 2.61 -13.47 -9.01
N ILE A 100 3.30 -12.49 -8.44
CA ILE A 100 3.11 -12.05 -7.07
C ILE A 100 2.94 -10.54 -7.08
N TYR A 101 1.77 -10.06 -6.69
CA TYR A 101 1.56 -8.62 -6.52
C TYR A 101 1.90 -8.21 -5.08
N LEU A 102 2.97 -7.44 -4.91
CA LEU A 102 3.37 -6.84 -3.65
C LEU A 102 2.67 -5.48 -3.50
N HIS A 103 1.82 -5.35 -2.48
CA HIS A 103 1.24 -4.09 -2.03
C HIS A 103 2.03 -3.53 -0.84
N ILE A 104 2.29 -2.21 -0.86
CA ILE A 104 2.98 -1.53 0.23
C ILE A 104 1.95 -0.80 1.11
N GLN A 105 1.83 -1.30 2.34
CA GLN A 105 1.02 -0.69 3.38
C GLN A 105 1.79 0.49 3.98
N ILE A 106 1.19 1.67 3.89
CA ILE A 106 1.81 2.92 4.33
C ILE A 106 1.24 3.27 5.72
N PRO A 107 2.07 3.81 6.63
CA PRO A 107 1.55 4.34 7.89
C PRO A 107 0.54 5.47 7.65
N MET A 108 -0.71 5.22 8.04
CA MET A 108 -1.83 6.14 7.91
C MET A 108 -2.53 6.30 9.26
N ILE A 109 -2.58 7.53 9.75
CA ILE A 109 -3.18 7.91 11.03
C ILE A 109 -4.34 8.86 10.77
N LEU A 110 -5.48 8.62 11.43
CA LEU A 110 -6.61 9.53 11.46
C LEU A 110 -6.92 9.87 12.92
N SER A 111 -6.84 11.15 13.26
CA SER A 111 -7.01 11.65 14.62
C SER A 111 -7.92 12.88 14.67
N PRO A 112 -8.82 12.98 15.66
CA PRO A 112 -9.21 11.91 16.59
C PRO A 112 -10.00 10.78 15.88
N SER A 113 -9.95 9.56 16.43
CA SER A 113 -10.73 8.41 15.91
C SER A 113 -12.19 8.41 16.37
N LEU A 114 -12.48 9.09 17.48
CA LEU A 114 -13.82 9.30 18.02
C LEU A 114 -13.87 10.71 18.61
N LEU A 115 -14.90 11.47 18.23
CA LEU A 115 -15.08 12.84 18.67
C LEU A 115 -16.55 13.10 19.01
N TYR A 116 -16.79 13.63 20.21
CA TYR A 116 -18.08 14.09 20.70
C TYR A 116 -18.03 15.60 20.83
N VAL A 117 -19.01 16.30 20.27
CA VAL A 117 -19.11 17.75 20.35
C VAL A 117 -20.55 18.23 20.41
N GLU A 118 -20.75 19.42 20.97
CA GLU A 118 -22.03 20.11 20.93
C GLU A 118 -22.27 20.79 19.57
N PRO A 119 -23.54 21.07 19.19
CA PRO A 119 -23.85 21.85 18.00
C PRO A 119 -23.21 23.24 18.03
N GLY A 120 -22.69 23.70 16.89
CA GLY A 120 -22.03 25.00 16.75
C GLY A 120 -20.51 24.98 16.98
N THR A 121 -19.95 23.85 17.44
CA THR A 121 -18.50 23.70 17.65
C THR A 121 -17.72 23.61 16.34
N ASN A 122 -16.46 24.08 16.35
CA ASN A 122 -15.55 23.90 15.23
C ASN A 122 -14.87 22.52 15.33
N VAL A 123 -15.08 21.67 14.34
CA VAL A 123 -14.51 20.32 14.29
C VAL A 123 -13.33 20.27 13.32
N LYS A 124 -12.26 19.58 13.72
CA LYS A 124 -11.10 19.33 12.87
C LYS A 124 -10.62 17.89 13.00
N LEU A 125 -10.68 17.13 11.90
CA LEU A 125 -10.06 15.82 11.78
C LEU A 125 -8.74 15.94 11.01
N ASN A 126 -7.71 15.26 11.47
CA ASN A 126 -6.39 15.22 10.84
C ASN A 126 -6.08 13.81 10.34
N CYS A 127 -5.83 13.68 9.05
CA CYS A 127 -5.34 12.46 8.43
C CYS A 127 -3.91 12.65 7.95
N SER A 128 -2.98 11.85 8.48
CA SER A 128 -1.54 11.95 8.22
C SER A 128 -1.04 10.65 7.58
N ILE A 129 -0.29 10.78 6.49
CA ILE A 129 0.26 9.66 5.71
C ILE A 129 1.74 9.91 5.47
N LEU A 130 2.59 8.94 5.81
CA LEU A 130 4.03 9.02 5.50
C LEU A 130 4.27 8.74 4.01
N ILE A 131 4.95 9.65 3.33
CA ILE A 131 5.35 9.54 1.93
C ILE A 131 6.86 9.42 1.85
N ASP A 132 7.34 8.62 0.90
CA ASP A 132 8.77 8.53 0.60
C ASP A 132 9.13 9.58 -0.46
N ASN A 133 10.25 10.29 -0.29
CA ASN A 133 10.62 11.44 -1.14
C ASN A 133 11.25 11.02 -2.48
N ASP A 134 11.39 9.73 -2.75
CA ASP A 134 12.03 9.21 -3.96
C ASP A 134 11.17 9.34 -5.25
N ASP A 135 9.97 9.91 -5.17
CA ASP A 135 9.20 10.30 -6.36
C ASP A 135 9.72 11.64 -6.92
N ASP A 136 10.76 11.58 -7.76
CA ASP A 136 11.42 12.67 -8.51
C ASP A 136 10.53 13.36 -9.58
N ASP A 137 9.21 13.28 -9.42
CA ASP A 137 8.26 13.99 -10.28
C ASP A 137 7.44 14.93 -9.39
N ASN A 138 7.98 16.15 -9.21
CA ASN A 138 7.49 17.25 -8.38
C ASN A 138 6.02 17.69 -8.65
N ASN A 139 5.26 16.95 -9.46
CA ASN A 139 3.85 17.18 -9.73
C ASN A 139 2.96 15.93 -9.84
N LYS A 140 3.47 14.69 -9.65
CA LYS A 140 2.68 13.47 -9.94
C LYS A 140 2.26 12.62 -8.74
N SER A 141 2.90 12.76 -7.57
CA SER A 141 2.65 11.85 -6.43
C SER A 141 1.90 12.43 -5.23
N LEU A 142 1.11 13.51 -5.41
CA LEU A 142 -0.01 13.76 -4.50
C LEU A 142 -1.22 12.94 -4.94
N SER A 143 -1.12 11.62 -4.80
CA SER A 143 -2.34 10.81 -4.86
C SER A 143 -3.31 11.32 -3.78
N LEU A 144 -4.45 11.83 -4.25
CA LEU A 144 -5.29 12.72 -3.46
C LEU A 144 -5.88 11.96 -2.27
N ILE A 145 -5.52 12.37 -1.06
CA ILE A 145 -6.27 11.96 0.13
C ILE A 145 -7.72 12.42 -0.08
N ASN A 146 -8.61 11.43 -0.07
CA ASN A 146 -10.03 11.59 -0.27
C ASN A 146 -10.77 11.38 1.05
N TRP A 147 -11.77 12.23 1.30
CA TRP A 147 -12.64 12.11 2.46
C TRP A 147 -14.00 11.58 2.03
N LEU A 148 -14.41 10.45 2.60
CA LEU A 148 -15.73 9.88 2.47
C LEU A 148 -16.52 10.12 3.75
N PHE A 149 -17.83 10.26 3.60
CA PHE A 149 -18.76 10.43 4.71
C PHE A 149 -19.84 9.38 4.60
N ALA A 150 -20.08 8.65 5.69
CA ALA A 150 -21.18 7.72 5.81
C ALA A 150 -21.99 8.10 7.05
N SER A 151 -23.24 8.50 6.86
CA SER A 151 -24.19 8.76 7.94
C SER A 151 -25.31 7.74 7.91
N ASN A 152 -25.83 7.40 9.08
CA ASN A 152 -27.07 6.65 9.22
C ASN A 152 -28.32 7.55 9.06
N ILE A 153 -28.12 8.87 8.95
CA ILE A 153 -29.19 9.84 8.67
C ILE A 153 -29.44 9.79 7.16
N PHE A 154 -30.48 9.04 6.77
CA PHE A 154 -30.89 8.86 5.38
C PHE A 154 -31.08 10.22 4.66
N ASN A 155 -30.63 10.32 3.41
CA ASN A 155 -30.82 11.43 2.46
C ASN A 155 -29.97 12.71 2.61
N LYS A 156 -28.71 12.64 3.05
CA LYS A 156 -27.79 13.77 2.82
C LYS A 156 -26.51 13.36 2.09
N THR A 157 -26.31 14.00 0.94
CA THR A 157 -25.01 14.12 0.29
C THR A 157 -24.03 14.84 1.21
N LYS A 158 -22.74 14.71 0.90
CA LYS A 158 -21.63 15.32 1.64
C LYS A 158 -21.96 16.79 1.97
N PRO A 159 -22.01 17.19 3.26
CA PRO A 159 -22.37 18.56 3.66
C PRO A 159 -21.51 19.61 2.95
N ASN A 160 -22.12 20.70 2.44
CA ASN A 160 -21.41 21.71 1.64
C ASN A 160 -20.47 22.60 2.47
N ASP A 161 -20.60 22.58 3.80
CA ASP A 161 -19.89 23.35 4.83
C ASP A 161 -18.57 22.69 5.28
N ILE A 162 -18.05 21.74 4.50
CA ILE A 162 -16.81 21.03 4.80
C ILE A 162 -15.65 21.62 4.02
N HIS A 163 -14.63 22.05 4.74
CA HIS A 163 -13.39 22.55 4.16
C HIS A 163 -12.29 21.50 4.31
N VAL A 164 -11.61 21.16 3.22
CA VAL A 164 -10.47 20.23 3.23
C VAL A 164 -9.19 21.00 2.92
N ARG A 165 -8.26 21.03 3.87
CA ARG A 165 -6.93 21.65 3.70
C ARG A 165 -5.85 20.59 3.68
N ARG A 166 -4.91 20.67 2.75
CA ARG A 166 -3.78 19.73 2.67
C ARG A 166 -2.46 20.45 2.91
N LYS A 167 -1.50 19.76 3.51
CA LYS A 167 -0.14 20.28 3.73
C LYS A 167 0.85 19.12 3.78
N LEU A 168 1.95 19.25 3.04
CA LEU A 168 3.12 18.40 3.19
C LEU A 168 3.98 18.95 4.33
N ILE A 169 4.29 18.11 5.33
CA ILE A 169 5.11 18.48 6.50
C ILE A 169 6.06 17.32 6.77
N ASN A 170 7.37 17.52 6.67
CA ASN A 170 8.39 16.50 6.99
C ASN A 170 8.05 15.11 6.40
N ASN A 171 7.92 15.02 5.07
CA ASN A 171 7.56 13.78 4.36
C ASN A 171 6.18 13.18 4.75
N SER A 172 5.36 13.89 5.52
CA SER A 172 3.99 13.49 5.85
C SER A 172 3.00 14.34 5.08
N LEU A 173 2.15 13.71 4.26
CA LEU A 173 1.00 14.35 3.66
C LEU A 173 -0.13 14.39 4.68
N ASN A 174 -0.44 15.61 5.14
CA ASN A 174 -1.51 15.85 6.10
C ASN A 174 -2.72 16.43 5.38
N SER A 175 -3.90 15.86 5.65
CA SER A 175 -5.19 16.32 5.18
C SER A 175 -6.08 16.63 6.37
N TYR A 176 -6.53 17.87 6.47
CA TYR A 176 -7.39 18.37 7.52
C TYR A 176 -8.81 18.52 6.99
N LEU A 177 -9.76 17.83 7.60
CA LEU A 177 -11.19 18.05 7.39
C LEU A 177 -11.69 19.00 8.48
N ILE A 178 -12.25 20.13 8.07
CA ILE A 178 -12.66 21.22 8.95
C ILE A 178 -14.16 21.46 8.72
N ILE A 179 -14.92 21.45 9.80
CA ILE A 179 -16.34 21.79 9.81
C ILE A 179 -16.50 22.99 10.75
N HIS A 180 -17.02 24.08 10.21
CA HIS A 180 -17.38 25.25 11.01
C HIS A 180 -18.83 25.12 11.48
N HIS A 181 -19.10 25.46 12.73
CA HIS A 181 -20.45 25.41 13.32
C HIS A 181 -21.12 24.04 13.15
N ALA A 182 -20.49 22.97 13.65
CA ALA A 182 -20.92 21.59 13.48
C ALA A 182 -22.38 21.37 13.89
N GLN A 183 -23.16 20.78 12.99
CA GLN A 183 -24.56 20.40 13.20
C GLN A 183 -24.75 18.90 13.38
N ILE A 184 -25.92 18.50 13.91
CA ILE A 184 -26.31 17.09 14.15
C ILE A 184 -26.15 16.24 12.88
N TYR A 185 -26.41 16.80 11.69
CA TYR A 185 -26.27 16.09 10.41
C TYR A 185 -24.82 15.79 9.99
N HIS A 186 -23.82 16.35 10.66
CA HIS A 186 -22.41 15.96 10.47
C HIS A 186 -22.05 14.69 11.24
N SER A 187 -22.94 14.22 12.11
CA SER A 187 -22.74 12.97 12.84
C SER A 187 -22.69 11.79 11.88
N GLY A 188 -21.66 10.98 12.02
CA GLY A 188 -21.41 9.85 11.14
C GLY A 188 -19.97 9.37 11.18
N ILE A 189 -19.65 8.51 10.22
CA ILE A 189 -18.32 7.96 10.02
C ILE A 189 -17.64 8.74 8.90
N TRP A 190 -16.55 9.41 9.26
CA TRP A 190 -15.66 10.09 8.34
C TRP A 190 -14.50 9.15 8.00
N ALA A 191 -14.33 8.84 6.72
CA ALA A 191 -13.22 8.01 6.27
C ALA A 191 -12.22 8.84 5.50
N CYS A 192 -10.97 8.81 5.93
CA CYS A 192 -9.84 9.24 5.12
C CYS A 192 -9.38 8.06 4.27
N VAL A 193 -9.22 8.27 2.97
CA VAL A 193 -8.88 7.23 1.98
C VAL A 193 -7.68 7.68 1.16
N TYR A 194 -6.72 6.78 1.00
CA TYR A 194 -5.52 6.97 0.19
C TYR A 194 -5.20 5.67 -0.55
N LYS A 195 -5.23 5.72 -1.89
CA LYS A 195 -5.14 4.53 -2.75
C LYS A 195 -6.12 3.44 -2.24
N ARG A 196 -5.61 2.27 -1.82
CA ARG A 196 -6.39 1.14 -1.29
C ARG A 196 -6.61 1.18 0.23
N GLN A 197 -6.00 2.12 0.93
CA GLN A 197 -6.03 2.21 2.39
C GLN A 197 -7.12 3.17 2.87
N ARG A 198 -7.78 2.83 3.98
CA ARG A 198 -8.76 3.70 4.63
C ARG A 198 -8.61 3.71 6.14
N ARG A 199 -8.79 4.86 6.76
CA ARG A 199 -8.97 5.02 8.21
C ARG A 199 -10.26 5.77 8.48
N THR A 200 -10.96 5.39 9.55
CA THR A 200 -12.27 5.94 9.90
C THR A 200 -12.25 6.63 11.26
N ALA A 201 -12.92 7.76 11.36
CA ALA A 201 -13.21 8.46 12.59
C ALA A 201 -14.73 8.60 12.75
N ARG A 202 -15.22 8.49 13.98
CA ARG A 202 -16.64 8.71 14.30
C ARG A 202 -16.82 10.10 14.90
N LEU A 203 -17.68 10.90 14.29
CA LEU A 203 -18.10 12.20 14.80
C LEU A 203 -19.53 12.07 15.34
N ILE A 204 -19.76 12.54 16.55
CA ILE A 204 -21.07 12.61 17.19
C ILE A 204 -21.30 14.06 17.61
N VAL A 205 -22.34 14.66 17.03
CA VAL A 205 -22.80 16.02 17.33
C VAL A 205 -24.18 15.91 17.95
N GLU A 206 -24.25 16.12 19.26
CA GLU A 206 -25.49 16.02 20.03
C GLU A 206 -25.54 17.10 21.11
N LYS A 207 -26.74 17.48 21.53
CA LYS A 207 -26.90 18.39 22.66
C LYS A 207 -26.52 17.64 23.94
N GLY A 208 -25.65 18.24 24.76
CA GLY A 208 -25.38 17.81 26.12
C GLY A 208 -26.60 17.89 27.02
#